data_AF-A0A6A6L263-F1
#
_entry.id   AF-A0A6A6L263-F1
#
_cell.length_a   1.000
_cell.length_b   1.000
_cell.length_c   1.000
_cell.angle_alpha   90.00
_cell.angle_beta   90.00
_cell.angle_gamma   90.00
#
_symmetry.space_group_name_H-M   'P 1'
#
loop_
_entity.id
_entity.type
_entity.pdbx_description
1 polymer ?
#
loop_
_entity_poly.entity_id
_entity_poly.type
_entity_poly.pdbx_seq_one_letter_code
_entity_poly.pdbx_strand_id
1 'polypeptide(L)'
;MNETDSTSGTDFEEDLADITNLLIYNHWLSNIKDWCISRQLWWGHRIPVWYIEGKKSEEDYIFARNANEALEKARKKYGKDVVIYQDPDVLDTWFSSALWPFSTLGWPDVSSEDFKKFYPTTMLETGHDILFFWVARMVMMGIKFTGNPLDTIKDFGTDALQFTLALGTAGQDLNLSTERLTANKAFTNKLWNAGKFVLQNLPSQADTSACQTMLAYKFDKEESLVKLPLPECWVVSKLHILVDTVTASYDKFFFGDVGREIYDFFWSDFADCYVIFFQFL
;
A
#
# COMPACT_ATOMS: atom_id res chain seq x y z
N MET A 1 57.56 -10.16 7.94
CA MET A 1 56.91 -10.23 9.27
C MET A 1 55.85 -9.14 9.25
N ASN A 2 54.64 -9.43 8.76
CA ASN A 2 53.51 -10.04 9.51
C ASN A 2 53.14 -9.12 10.67
N GLU A 3 51.95 -8.55 10.79
CA GLU A 3 50.57 -9.11 10.74
C GLU A 3 49.63 -8.06 10.09
N THR A 4 48.80 -8.34 9.08
CA THR A 4 47.48 -9.01 9.07
C THR A 4 46.53 -8.56 10.18
N ASP A 5 45.84 -7.45 9.95
CA ASP A 5 44.56 -7.15 10.61
C ASP A 5 43.45 -7.82 9.79
N SER A 6 42.95 -8.93 10.30
CA SER A 6 41.88 -9.73 9.71
C SER A 6 40.54 -9.18 10.20
N THR A 7 39.98 -8.20 9.48
CA THR A 7 38.53 -8.01 9.52
C THR A 7 37.90 -9.03 8.57
N SER A 8 37.40 -10.10 9.20
CA SER A 8 36.33 -10.96 8.69
C SER A 8 35.36 -10.11 7.88
N GLY A 9 35.17 -10.41 6.60
CA GLY A 9 34.30 -11.52 6.25
C GLY A 9 32.89 -10.95 6.19
N THR A 10 32.57 -10.46 5.00
CA THR A 10 31.25 -10.16 4.46
C THR A 10 30.12 -11.01 5.03
N ASP A 11 29.39 -10.48 6.01
CA ASP A 11 28.10 -11.02 6.49
C ASP A 11 26.96 -10.02 6.20
N PHE A 12 26.85 -9.57 4.94
CA PHE A 12 25.75 -8.73 4.45
C PHE A 12 25.14 -9.30 3.15
N GLU A 13 25.14 -10.63 3.00
CA GLU A 13 24.72 -11.31 1.77
C GLU A 13 23.46 -12.18 1.93
N GLU A 14 22.65 -11.97 2.97
CA GLU A 14 21.55 -12.89 3.31
C GLU A 14 20.13 -12.31 3.45
N ASP A 15 19.84 -11.10 2.95
CA ASP A 15 18.47 -10.57 2.90
C ASP A 15 17.98 -10.41 1.45
N LEU A 16 17.73 -11.56 0.81
CA LEU A 16 17.30 -11.72 -0.59
C LEU A 16 15.78 -11.88 -0.72
N ALA A 17 15.04 -10.78 -0.54
CA ALA A 17 13.66 -10.63 -1.00
C ALA A 17 13.43 -9.13 -1.24
N ASP A 18 13.40 -8.53 -2.44
CA ASP A 18 13.29 -9.02 -3.80
C ASP A 18 14.02 -8.02 -4.74
N ILE A 19 15.35 -8.09 -4.79
CA ILE A 19 16.27 -7.22 -5.58
C ILE A 19 15.85 -7.18 -7.07
N THR A 20 15.20 -8.23 -7.55
CA THR A 20 14.76 -8.42 -8.93
C THR A 20 13.87 -7.27 -9.42
N ASN A 21 12.84 -6.89 -8.67
CA ASN A 21 11.88 -5.87 -9.12
C ASN A 21 12.52 -4.48 -9.20
N LEU A 22 13.43 -4.16 -8.27
CA LEU A 22 14.20 -2.92 -8.30
C LEU A 22 15.15 -2.89 -9.51
N LEU A 23 15.80 -4.00 -9.83
CA LEU A 23 16.65 -4.12 -11.01
C LEU A 23 15.83 -3.97 -12.30
N ILE A 24 14.66 -4.61 -12.40
CA ILE A 24 13.78 -4.50 -13.57
C ILE A 24 13.27 -3.05 -13.70
N TYR A 25 12.85 -2.43 -12.60
CA TYR A 25 12.40 -1.03 -12.57
C TYR A 25 13.49 -0.07 -13.05
N ASN A 26 14.70 -0.17 -12.50
CA ASN A 26 15.84 0.67 -12.89
C ASN A 26 16.26 0.42 -14.34
N HIS A 27 16.28 -0.84 -14.78
CA HIS A 27 16.55 -1.19 -16.16
C HIS A 27 15.54 -0.57 -17.12
N TRP A 28 14.25 -0.61 -16.78
CA TRP A 28 13.19 0.00 -17.58
C TRP A 28 13.34 1.52 -17.67
N LEU A 29 13.55 2.19 -16.53
CA LEU A 29 13.75 3.65 -16.50
C LEU A 29 14.96 4.10 -17.33
N SER A 30 16.06 3.32 -17.30
CA SER A 30 17.27 3.66 -18.06
C SER A 30 17.11 3.57 -19.58
N ASN A 31 16.12 2.80 -20.07
CA ASN A 31 15.90 2.53 -21.49
C ASN A 31 14.56 3.08 -22.01
N ILE A 32 13.88 3.90 -21.21
CA ILE A 32 12.55 4.41 -21.57
C ILE A 32 12.63 5.35 -22.79
N LYS A 33 11.64 5.24 -23.68
CA LYS A 33 11.47 6.13 -24.84
C LYS A 33 10.40 7.18 -24.57
N ASP A 34 10.36 8.19 -25.44
CA ASP A 34 9.33 9.22 -25.43
C ASP A 34 7.93 8.61 -25.40
N TRP A 35 7.12 9.13 -24.48
CA TRP A 35 5.76 8.67 -24.28
C TRP A 35 4.81 9.48 -25.15
N CYS A 36 4.20 8.83 -26.13
CA CYS A 36 3.06 9.39 -26.85
C CYS A 36 1.85 9.47 -25.91
N ILE A 37 1.47 10.68 -25.51
CA ILE A 37 0.37 10.94 -24.57
C ILE A 37 -0.98 11.21 -25.26
N SER A 38 -1.02 11.41 -26.57
CA SER A 38 -2.27 11.64 -27.31
C SER A 38 -2.93 10.33 -27.71
N ARG A 39 -4.26 10.30 -27.70
CA ARG A 39 -5.09 9.15 -28.09
C ARG A 39 -6.27 9.62 -28.93
N GLN A 40 -6.51 8.94 -30.05
CA GLN A 40 -7.69 9.15 -30.90
C GLN A 40 -8.91 8.39 -30.32
N LEU A 41 -9.29 8.73 -29.09
CA LEU A 41 -10.42 8.14 -28.37
C LEU A 41 -11.47 9.20 -28.06
N TRP A 42 -12.72 8.76 -27.86
CA TRP A 42 -13.81 9.66 -27.50
C TRP A 42 -13.86 9.97 -26.00
N TRP A 43 -13.30 9.09 -25.17
CA TRP A 43 -13.34 9.21 -23.72
C TRP A 43 -11.96 9.54 -23.16
N GLY A 44 -11.85 10.69 -22.50
CA GLY A 44 -10.63 11.14 -21.85
C GLY A 44 -10.59 12.67 -21.72
N HIS A 45 -9.53 13.17 -21.07
CA HIS A 45 -9.31 14.61 -20.93
C HIS A 45 -8.88 15.18 -22.26
N ARG A 46 -9.63 16.16 -22.81
CA ARG A 46 -9.27 16.84 -24.05
C ARG A 46 -7.94 17.55 -23.90
N ILE A 47 -7.06 17.39 -24.89
CA ILE A 47 -5.76 18.07 -24.89
C ILE A 47 -6.00 19.59 -24.97
N PRO A 48 -5.41 20.41 -24.07
CA PRO A 48 -5.62 21.86 -24.02
C PRO A 48 -4.79 22.61 -25.09
N VAL A 49 -4.78 22.09 -26.31
CA VAL A 49 -4.11 22.64 -27.48
C VAL A 49 -5.16 23.05 -28.51
N TRP A 50 -4.98 24.23 -29.10
CA TRP A 50 -5.90 24.84 -30.05
C TRP A 50 -5.15 25.20 -31.33
N TYR A 51 -5.69 24.77 -32.45
CA TYR A 51 -5.14 25.01 -33.80
C TYR A 51 -5.87 26.16 -34.48
N ILE A 52 -5.19 26.80 -35.45
CA ILE A 52 -5.73 27.91 -36.24
C ILE A 52 -6.23 27.38 -37.59
N GLU A 53 -7.47 27.66 -37.95
CA GLU A 53 -8.04 27.25 -39.22
C GLU A 53 -7.31 27.93 -40.41
N GLY A 54 -7.07 27.18 -41.48
CA GLY A 54 -6.38 27.68 -42.67
C GLY A 54 -4.85 27.77 -42.55
N LYS A 55 -4.27 27.44 -41.40
CA LYS A 55 -2.81 27.27 -41.22
C LYS A 55 -2.48 25.78 -41.27
N LYS A 56 -1.49 25.41 -42.09
CA LYS A 56 -1.05 24.01 -42.28
C LYS A 56 0.23 23.66 -41.50
N SER A 57 0.80 24.60 -40.77
CA SER A 57 2.01 24.32 -39.97
C SER A 57 1.60 23.68 -38.65
N GLU A 58 2.17 22.51 -38.35
CA GLU A 58 2.01 21.82 -37.05
C GLU A 58 2.60 22.63 -35.88
N GLU A 59 3.37 23.68 -36.16
CA GLU A 59 3.99 24.56 -35.15
C GLU A 59 3.10 25.75 -34.74
N ASP A 60 2.01 26.01 -35.47
CA ASP A 60 1.08 27.11 -35.18
C ASP A 60 -0.07 26.62 -34.29
N TYR A 61 0.21 26.50 -32.98
CA TYR A 61 -0.79 26.12 -31.97
C TYR A 61 -0.80 27.07 -30.76
N ILE A 62 -1.88 27.01 -30.00
CA ILE A 62 -2.10 27.79 -28.78
C ILE A 62 -2.42 26.84 -27.63
N PHE A 63 -1.63 26.92 -26.56
CA PHE A 63 -1.93 26.23 -25.31
C PHE A 63 -2.82 27.12 -24.41
N ALA A 64 -3.98 26.60 -24.02
CA ALA A 64 -4.94 27.29 -23.16
C ALA A 64 -5.90 26.31 -22.48
N ARG A 65 -6.25 26.60 -21.21
CA ARG A 65 -7.09 25.72 -20.39
C ARG A 65 -8.55 25.68 -20.85
N ASN A 66 -9.00 26.73 -21.52
CA ASN A 66 -10.36 26.85 -22.03
C ASN A 66 -10.41 27.67 -23.33
N ALA A 67 -11.57 27.63 -24.00
CA ALA A 67 -11.79 28.28 -25.29
C ALA A 67 -11.63 29.82 -25.24
N ASN A 68 -12.02 30.46 -24.14
CA ASN A 68 -11.94 31.92 -24.01
C ASN A 68 -10.49 32.38 -23.95
N GLU A 69 -9.68 31.73 -23.10
CA GLU A 69 -8.24 31.98 -23.00
C GLU A 69 -7.54 31.70 -24.34
N ALA A 70 -7.93 30.62 -25.03
CA ALA A 70 -7.39 30.29 -26.35
C ALA A 70 -7.66 31.40 -27.37
N LEU A 71 -8.90 31.89 -27.42
CA LEU A 71 -9.33 32.92 -28.37
C LEU A 71 -8.65 34.26 -28.10
N GLU A 72 -8.48 34.65 -26.84
CA GLU A 72 -7.75 35.86 -26.47
C GLU A 72 -6.29 35.81 -26.92
N LYS A 73 -5.60 34.69 -26.64
CA LYS A 73 -4.22 34.45 -27.10
C LYS A 73 -4.14 34.44 -28.63
N ALA A 74 -5.11 33.82 -29.30
CA ALA A 74 -5.18 33.76 -30.75
C ALA A 74 -5.31 35.14 -31.37
N ARG A 75 -6.24 35.95 -30.86
CA ARG A 75 -6.50 37.30 -31.37
C ARG A 75 -5.30 38.22 -31.20
N LYS A 76 -4.58 38.08 -30.09
CA LYS A 76 -3.35 38.84 -29.83
C LYS A 76 -2.25 38.52 -30.84
N LYS A 77 -2.16 37.27 -31.31
CA LYS A 77 -1.10 36.81 -32.23
C LYS A 77 -1.48 36.93 -33.71
N TYR A 78 -2.75 36.66 -34.07
CA TYR A 78 -3.19 36.50 -35.46
C TYR A 78 -4.28 37.50 -35.90
N GLY A 79 -4.79 38.35 -35.00
CA GLY A 79 -5.82 39.35 -35.31
C GLY A 79 -7.24 38.92 -34.98
N LYS A 80 -8.21 39.82 -35.21
CA LYS A 80 -9.59 39.65 -34.70
C LYS A 80 -10.38 38.52 -35.36
N ASP A 81 -10.10 38.22 -36.62
CA ASP A 81 -10.88 37.27 -37.45
C ASP A 81 -10.32 35.84 -37.42
N VAL A 82 -9.51 35.53 -36.40
CA VAL A 82 -8.94 34.18 -36.25
C VAL A 82 -10.01 33.18 -35.82
N VAL A 83 -10.06 32.05 -36.53
CA VAL A 83 -10.88 30.89 -36.17
C VAL A 83 -9.96 29.82 -35.58
N ILE A 84 -10.36 29.28 -34.43
CA ILE A 84 -9.62 28.24 -33.72
C ILE A 84 -10.48 27.01 -33.48
N TYR A 85 -9.84 25.84 -33.41
CA TYR A 85 -10.48 24.59 -32.98
C TYR A 85 -9.56 23.83 -32.02
N GLN A 86 -10.15 23.13 -31.04
CA GLN A 86 -9.39 22.34 -30.09
C GLN A 86 -8.93 21.03 -30.72
N ASP A 87 -7.73 20.57 -30.36
CA ASP A 87 -7.21 19.25 -30.70
C ASP A 87 -8.28 18.17 -30.44
N PRO A 88 -8.63 17.33 -31.44
CA PRO A 88 -9.62 16.27 -31.30
C PRO A 88 -9.21 15.17 -30.32
N ASP A 89 -7.92 15.00 -30.06
CA ASP A 89 -7.39 13.92 -29.23
C ASP A 89 -7.65 14.13 -27.74
N VAL A 90 -7.59 13.02 -27.02
CA VAL A 90 -7.62 12.97 -25.56
C VAL A 90 -6.27 12.51 -25.00
N LEU A 91 -5.99 12.88 -23.76
CA LEU A 91 -4.84 12.41 -23.02
C LEU A 91 -4.98 10.93 -22.67
N ASP A 92 -3.86 10.22 -22.72
CA ASP A 92 -3.70 8.85 -22.24
C ASP A 92 -4.23 8.71 -20.80
N THR A 93 -4.94 7.62 -20.51
CA THR A 93 -5.49 7.36 -19.17
C THR A 93 -4.38 7.29 -18.13
N TRP A 94 -3.22 6.73 -18.50
CA TRP A 94 -2.02 6.70 -17.66
C TRP A 94 -1.48 8.09 -17.34
N PHE A 95 -1.74 9.10 -18.17
CA PHE A 95 -1.35 10.49 -17.90
C PHE A 95 -2.13 11.05 -16.71
N SER A 96 -3.45 10.87 -16.69
CA SER A 96 -4.26 11.31 -15.55
C SER A 96 -4.01 10.47 -14.29
N SER A 97 -3.88 9.15 -14.42
CA SER A 97 -3.67 8.28 -13.25
C SER A 97 -2.27 8.45 -12.63
N ALA A 98 -1.28 8.89 -13.40
CA ALA A 98 0.04 9.25 -12.88
C ALA A 98 0.01 10.46 -11.92
N LEU A 99 -1.03 11.29 -11.96
CA LEU A 99 -1.19 12.43 -11.05
C LEU A 99 -1.88 12.05 -9.73
N TRP A 100 -2.38 10.82 -9.62
CA TRP A 100 -3.22 10.34 -8.52
C TRP A 100 -2.70 10.63 -7.10
N PRO A 101 -1.38 10.46 -6.80
CA PRO A 101 -0.87 10.64 -5.44
C PRO A 101 -1.05 12.06 -4.87
N PHE A 102 -1.27 13.05 -5.73
CA PHE A 102 -1.39 14.44 -5.31
C PHE A 102 -2.64 15.13 -5.85
N SER A 103 -3.14 14.76 -7.03
CA SER A 103 -4.36 15.36 -7.61
C SER A 103 -5.60 15.14 -6.75
N THR A 104 -5.61 14.08 -5.95
CA THR A 104 -6.70 13.76 -5.02
C THR A 104 -6.66 14.58 -3.73
N LEU A 105 -5.56 15.29 -3.46
CA LEU A 105 -5.31 16.03 -2.21
C LEU A 105 -5.50 17.55 -2.38
N GLY A 106 -6.15 17.97 -3.46
CA GLY A 106 -6.38 19.39 -3.78
C GLY A 106 -5.29 20.04 -4.63
N TRP A 107 -4.28 19.28 -5.09
CA TRP A 107 -3.35 19.77 -6.12
C TRP A 107 -4.14 20.18 -7.39
N PRO A 108 -3.83 21.32 -8.03
CA PRO A 108 -2.58 22.08 -7.99
C PRO A 108 -2.43 23.10 -6.84
N ASP A 109 -3.40 23.23 -5.95
CA ASP A 109 -3.27 24.11 -4.79
C ASP A 109 -2.46 23.44 -3.66
N VAL A 110 -1.15 23.71 -3.65
CA VAL A 110 -0.23 23.21 -2.60
C VAL A 110 -0.49 23.81 -1.22
N SER A 111 -1.35 24.83 -1.12
CA SER A 111 -1.75 25.39 0.17
C SER A 111 -2.86 24.58 0.85
N SER A 112 -3.51 23.68 0.10
CA SER A 112 -4.52 22.74 0.58
C SER A 112 -4.07 22.00 1.84
N GLU A 113 -4.97 21.87 2.81
CA GLU A 113 -4.71 21.18 4.07
C GLU A 113 -4.41 19.70 3.84
N ASP A 114 -5.17 19.05 2.96
CA ASP A 114 -4.99 17.64 2.63
C ASP A 114 -3.64 17.38 1.95
N PHE A 115 -3.22 18.27 1.04
CA PHE A 115 -1.93 18.16 0.38
C PHE A 115 -0.78 18.22 1.41
N LYS A 116 -0.82 19.17 2.34
CA LYS A 116 0.22 19.31 3.37
C LYS A 116 0.27 18.16 4.37
N LYS A 117 -0.88 17.53 4.62
CA LYS A 117 -1.02 16.50 5.66
C LYS A 117 -0.74 15.09 5.14
N PHE A 118 -1.13 14.80 3.90
CA PHE A 118 -1.14 13.44 3.36
C PHE A 118 -0.16 13.22 2.20
N TYR A 119 0.49 14.28 1.70
CA TYR A 119 1.59 14.18 0.74
C TYR A 119 2.93 14.54 1.39
N PRO A 120 3.98 13.72 1.22
CA PRO A 120 4.03 12.44 0.50
C PRO A 120 3.37 11.28 1.26
N THR A 121 2.75 10.36 0.52
CA THR A 121 2.08 9.17 1.08
C THR A 121 3.09 8.11 1.53
N THR A 122 2.77 7.38 2.61
CA THR A 122 3.67 6.41 3.25
C THR A 122 3.77 5.06 2.54
N MET A 123 2.70 4.57 1.90
CA MET A 123 2.65 3.23 1.29
C MET A 123 1.79 3.24 0.02
N LEU A 124 2.22 2.50 -1.01
CA LEU A 124 1.46 2.23 -2.22
C LEU A 124 1.38 0.71 -2.43
N GLU A 125 0.17 0.16 -2.38
CA GLU A 125 -0.09 -1.28 -2.61
C GLU A 125 -0.68 -1.47 -4.01
N THR A 126 -0.06 -2.35 -4.81
CA THR A 126 -0.49 -2.63 -6.19
C THR A 126 0.13 -3.91 -6.75
N GLY A 127 -0.39 -4.38 -7.88
CA GLY A 127 0.16 -5.53 -8.62
C GLY A 127 1.38 -5.16 -9.48
N HIS A 128 2.23 -6.15 -9.75
CA HIS A 128 3.44 -5.97 -10.57
C HIS A 128 3.13 -5.71 -12.06
N ASP A 129 1.92 -6.07 -12.51
CA ASP A 129 1.41 -5.91 -13.87
C ASP A 129 1.34 -4.44 -14.32
N ILE A 130 1.13 -3.50 -13.37
CA ILE A 130 1.04 -2.07 -13.64
C ILE A 130 2.22 -1.26 -13.09
N LEU A 131 3.31 -1.92 -12.70
CA LEU A 131 4.52 -1.27 -12.18
C LEU A 131 5.07 -0.20 -13.15
N PHE A 132 5.19 -0.53 -14.45
CA PHE A 132 5.74 0.39 -15.45
C PHE A 132 4.72 1.41 -15.97
N PHE A 133 3.45 0.99 -16.08
CA PHE A 133 2.40 1.84 -16.64
C PHE A 133 1.90 2.88 -15.63
N TRP A 134 1.88 2.54 -14.35
CA TRP A 134 1.32 3.39 -13.31
C TRP A 134 2.35 3.87 -12.30
N VAL A 135 3.02 2.96 -11.58
CA VAL A 135 3.93 3.33 -10.47
C VAL A 135 5.07 4.20 -10.96
N ALA A 136 5.76 3.77 -12.03
CA ALA A 136 6.85 4.55 -12.61
C ALA A 136 6.39 5.95 -13.05
N ARG A 137 5.20 6.06 -13.65
CA ARG A 137 4.64 7.35 -14.07
C ARG A 137 4.26 8.24 -12.90
N MET A 138 3.70 7.67 -11.82
CA MET A 138 3.43 8.40 -10.58
C MET A 138 4.72 8.98 -9.97
N VAL A 139 5.79 8.19 -9.92
CA VAL A 139 7.10 8.65 -9.45
C VAL A 139 7.63 9.77 -10.34
N MET A 140 7.61 9.61 -11.67
CA MET A 140 8.04 10.64 -12.62
C MET A 140 7.26 11.95 -12.46
N MET A 141 5.92 11.87 -12.36
CA MET A 141 5.07 13.05 -12.24
C MET A 141 5.18 13.71 -10.88
N GLY A 142 5.31 12.94 -9.80
CA GLY A 142 5.60 13.45 -8.46
C GLY A 142 6.90 14.25 -8.45
N ILE A 143 8.01 13.63 -8.88
CA ILE A 143 9.32 14.32 -8.99
C ILE A 143 9.19 15.61 -9.81
N LYS A 144 8.46 15.56 -10.93
CA LYS A 144 8.32 16.70 -11.85
C LYS A 144 7.48 17.85 -11.27
N PHE A 145 6.37 17.56 -10.60
CA PHE A 145 5.37 18.57 -10.26
C PHE A 145 5.35 19.00 -8.79
N THR A 146 5.80 18.15 -7.87
CA THR A 146 5.80 18.46 -6.44
C THR A 146 7.20 18.72 -5.89
N GLY A 147 8.25 18.54 -6.71
CA GLY A 147 9.63 18.56 -6.24
C GLY A 147 10.06 17.21 -5.67
N ASN A 148 11.36 17.06 -5.46
CA ASN A 148 12.03 15.78 -5.27
C ASN A 148 11.57 15.02 -4.00
N PRO A 149 10.80 13.92 -4.10
CA PRO A 149 10.53 13.05 -2.96
C PRO A 149 11.81 12.44 -2.36
N LEU A 150 12.95 12.47 -3.07
CA LEU A 150 14.24 11.97 -2.56
C LEU A 150 14.86 12.83 -1.48
N ASP A 151 14.54 14.12 -1.39
CA ASP A 151 15.02 14.96 -0.28
C ASP A 151 14.28 14.58 1.02
N THR A 152 13.00 14.23 0.92
CA THR A 152 12.24 13.61 2.03
C THR A 152 12.76 12.21 2.37
N ILE A 153 13.15 11.40 1.37
CA ILE A 153 13.82 10.10 1.61
C ILE A 153 15.17 10.26 2.33
N LYS A 154 15.86 11.38 2.12
CA LYS A 154 17.09 11.75 2.85
C LYS A 154 16.82 12.10 4.31
N ASP A 155 15.70 12.74 4.59
CA ASP A 155 15.29 13.15 5.94
C ASP A 155 14.69 12.00 6.76
N PHE A 156 14.09 11.00 6.11
CA PHE A 156 13.40 9.86 6.75
C PHE A 156 14.10 8.50 6.58
N GLY A 157 15.28 8.46 5.93
CA GLY A 157 16.11 7.27 5.76
C GLY A 157 15.71 6.41 4.55
N THR A 158 16.70 6.04 3.74
CA THR A 158 16.54 5.18 2.54
C THR A 158 16.01 3.78 2.89
N ASP A 159 16.24 3.34 4.12
CA ASP A 159 15.82 2.03 4.61
C ASP A 159 14.29 1.94 4.68
N ALA A 160 13.56 2.96 5.13
CA ALA A 160 12.10 2.86 5.22
C ALA A 160 11.42 2.66 3.86
N LEU A 161 11.93 3.30 2.79
CA LEU A 161 11.35 3.19 1.44
C LEU A 161 11.82 1.95 0.67
N GLN A 162 13.10 1.55 0.83
CA GLN A 162 13.58 0.27 0.30
C GLN A 162 12.90 -0.90 1.00
N PHE A 163 12.64 -0.80 2.30
CA PHE A 163 11.95 -1.81 3.11
C PHE A 163 10.44 -1.85 2.84
N THR A 164 9.80 -0.70 2.56
CA THR A 164 8.38 -0.63 2.15
C THR A 164 8.11 -1.27 0.77
N LEU A 165 9.12 -1.28 -0.12
CA LEU A 165 9.03 -1.96 -1.41
C LEU A 165 9.55 -3.40 -1.38
N ALA A 166 10.20 -3.83 -0.29
CA ALA A 166 10.91 -5.10 -0.23
C ALA A 166 10.23 -6.19 0.61
N LEU A 167 9.01 -6.01 1.17
CA LEU A 167 8.56 -6.97 2.16
C LEU A 167 7.13 -7.53 2.03
N GLY A 168 7.10 -8.87 2.07
CA GLY A 168 5.99 -9.82 2.11
C GLY A 168 6.36 -11.00 1.22
N THR A 169 5.82 -12.21 1.43
CA THR A 169 5.75 -13.19 0.32
C THR A 169 4.82 -12.61 -0.75
N ALA A 170 5.34 -11.66 -1.50
CA ALA A 170 4.67 -10.70 -2.36
C ALA A 170 5.36 -10.77 -3.72
N GLY A 171 4.57 -10.78 -4.80
CA GLY A 171 5.08 -10.94 -6.16
C GLY A 171 4.88 -12.33 -6.76
N GLN A 172 4.40 -13.31 -5.99
CA GLN A 172 3.92 -14.58 -6.57
C GLN A 172 2.42 -14.51 -6.84
N ASP A 173 2.02 -14.99 -8.02
CA ASP A 173 0.63 -15.11 -8.39
C ASP A 173 -0.12 -16.02 -7.42
N LEU A 174 -1.23 -15.52 -6.87
CA LEU A 174 -2.08 -16.33 -6.01
C LEU A 174 -3.02 -17.18 -6.87
N ASN A 175 -2.74 -18.48 -6.96
CA ASN A 175 -3.69 -19.40 -7.57
C ASN A 175 -4.91 -19.63 -6.65
N LEU A 176 -6.10 -19.31 -7.15
CA LEU A 176 -7.36 -19.62 -6.50
C LEU A 176 -7.64 -21.13 -6.64
N SER A 177 -7.33 -21.89 -5.60
CA SER A 177 -7.62 -23.32 -5.53
C SER A 177 -8.84 -23.60 -4.66
N THR A 178 -9.68 -24.54 -5.11
CA THR A 178 -10.85 -25.02 -4.38
C THR A 178 -10.48 -25.64 -3.04
N GLU A 179 -9.30 -26.25 -2.97
CA GLU A 179 -8.74 -26.85 -1.75
C GLU A 179 -8.48 -25.77 -0.70
N ARG A 180 -7.84 -24.65 -1.09
CA ARG A 180 -7.59 -23.51 -0.17
C ARG A 180 -8.91 -22.88 0.30
N LEU A 181 -9.88 -22.70 -0.59
CA LEU A 181 -11.20 -22.19 -0.20
C LEU A 181 -11.91 -23.11 0.80
N THR A 182 -11.79 -24.42 0.61
CA THR A 182 -12.36 -25.42 1.52
C THR A 182 -11.68 -25.38 2.89
N ALA A 183 -10.35 -25.28 2.93
CA ALA A 183 -9.59 -25.14 4.17
C ALA A 183 -9.97 -23.84 4.92
N ASN A 184 -10.04 -22.71 4.22
CA ASN A 184 -10.42 -21.42 4.81
C ASN A 184 -11.86 -21.44 5.35
N LYS A 185 -12.79 -22.08 4.64
CA LYS A 185 -14.17 -22.28 5.13
C LYS A 185 -14.18 -23.11 6.42
N ALA A 186 -13.37 -24.17 6.50
CA ALA A 186 -13.27 -24.98 7.71
C ALA A 186 -12.76 -24.16 8.90
N PHE A 187 -11.77 -23.28 8.66
CA PHE A 187 -11.27 -22.34 9.66
C PHE A 187 -12.33 -21.36 10.17
N THR A 188 -13.06 -20.70 9.26
CA THR A 188 -14.15 -19.80 9.64
C THR A 188 -15.22 -20.51 10.46
N ASN A 189 -15.55 -21.76 10.11
CA ASN A 189 -16.49 -22.56 10.88
C ASN A 189 -15.94 -22.90 12.28
N LYS A 190 -14.65 -23.20 12.41
CA LYS A 190 -14.00 -23.45 13.71
C LYS A 190 -14.02 -22.18 14.57
N LEU A 191 -13.68 -21.02 14.00
CA LEU A 191 -13.79 -19.70 14.64
C LEU A 191 -15.20 -19.44 15.16
N TRP A 192 -16.22 -19.64 14.32
CA TRP A 192 -17.62 -19.48 14.68
C TRP A 192 -18.04 -20.41 15.83
N ASN A 193 -17.61 -21.67 15.80
CA ASN A 193 -17.94 -22.64 16.83
C ASN A 193 -17.27 -22.30 18.17
N ALA A 194 -15.99 -21.91 18.17
CA ALA A 194 -15.30 -21.47 19.39
C ALA A 194 -15.95 -20.19 19.95
N GLY A 195 -16.28 -19.22 19.10
CA GLY A 195 -16.97 -17.99 19.52
C GLY A 195 -18.32 -18.27 20.18
N LYS A 196 -19.14 -19.15 19.58
CA LYS A 196 -20.40 -19.60 20.20
C LYS A 196 -20.18 -20.27 21.55
N PHE A 197 -19.17 -21.15 21.65
CA PHE A 197 -18.86 -21.82 22.91
C PHE A 197 -18.50 -20.81 24.00
N VAL A 198 -17.63 -19.84 23.71
CA VAL A 198 -17.30 -18.77 24.65
C VAL A 198 -18.55 -18.00 25.05
N LEU A 199 -19.34 -17.53 24.10
CA LEU A 199 -20.56 -16.76 24.36
C LEU A 199 -21.58 -17.50 25.23
N GLN A 200 -21.72 -18.82 25.06
CA GLN A 200 -22.63 -19.66 25.86
C GLN A 200 -22.16 -19.82 27.32
N ASN A 201 -20.85 -19.71 27.57
CA ASN A 201 -20.27 -19.82 28.89
C ASN A 201 -20.09 -18.45 29.60
N LEU A 202 -20.37 -17.35 28.91
CA LEU A 202 -20.36 -16.03 29.54
C LEU A 202 -21.57 -15.85 30.47
N PRO A 203 -21.43 -15.08 31.57
CA PRO A 203 -22.56 -14.74 32.41
C PRO A 203 -23.61 -13.97 31.61
N SER A 204 -24.88 -14.14 31.98
CA SER A 204 -25.99 -13.39 31.38
C SER A 204 -25.74 -11.89 31.51
N GLN A 205 -26.02 -11.12 30.45
CA GLN A 205 -25.85 -9.66 30.45
C GLN A 205 -26.67 -8.94 31.55
N ALA A 206 -27.66 -9.63 32.14
CA ALA A 206 -28.43 -9.12 33.27
C ALA A 206 -27.67 -9.17 34.62
N ASP A 207 -26.58 -9.95 34.72
CA ASP A 207 -25.73 -10.00 35.91
C ASP A 207 -24.56 -9.00 35.79
N THR A 208 -24.86 -7.75 36.15
CA THR A 208 -23.90 -6.65 36.12
C THR A 208 -22.68 -6.91 37.02
N SER A 209 -22.83 -7.69 38.09
CA SER A 209 -21.76 -7.94 39.06
C SER A 209 -20.71 -8.92 38.52
N ALA A 210 -21.15 -9.98 37.83
CA ALA A 210 -20.27 -10.93 37.17
C ALA A 210 -19.52 -10.27 35.99
N CYS A 211 -20.23 -9.48 35.18
CA CYS A 211 -19.62 -8.73 34.07
C CYS A 211 -18.54 -7.73 34.54
N GLN A 212 -18.79 -7.00 35.63
CA GLN A 212 -17.80 -6.07 36.20
C GLN A 212 -16.56 -6.79 36.73
N THR A 213 -16.74 -7.98 37.30
CA THR A 213 -15.62 -8.80 37.78
C THR A 213 -14.77 -9.31 36.63
N MET A 214 -15.39 -9.72 35.51
CA MET A 214 -14.66 -10.12 34.30
C MET A 214 -13.83 -8.99 33.69
N LEU A 215 -14.41 -7.78 33.60
CA LEU A 215 -13.72 -6.60 33.07
C LEU A 215 -12.60 -6.09 33.97
N ALA A 216 -12.58 -6.49 35.25
CA ALA A 216 -11.54 -6.13 36.19
C ALA A 216 -10.25 -6.96 36.02
N TYR A 217 -10.31 -8.10 35.33
CA TYR A 217 -9.11 -8.87 35.02
C TYR A 217 -8.20 -8.10 34.07
N LYS A 218 -6.93 -7.99 34.45
CA LYS A 218 -5.88 -7.39 33.63
C LYS A 218 -4.81 -8.41 33.33
N PHE A 219 -4.38 -8.46 32.09
CA PHE A 219 -3.37 -9.39 31.59
C PHE A 219 -2.08 -8.68 31.17
N ASP A 220 -1.90 -7.41 31.54
CA ASP A 220 -0.81 -6.54 31.10
C ASP A 220 0.52 -6.76 31.84
N LYS A 221 0.52 -7.47 32.97
CA LYS A 221 1.71 -7.64 33.84
C LYS A 221 1.94 -9.10 34.18
N GLU A 222 3.22 -9.46 34.28
CA GLU A 222 3.65 -10.82 34.68
C GLU A 222 3.08 -11.23 36.04
N GLU A 223 3.05 -10.32 37.02
CA GLU A 223 2.47 -10.57 38.35
C GLU A 223 0.97 -10.94 38.31
N SER A 224 0.25 -10.46 37.30
CA SER A 224 -1.17 -10.79 37.09
C SER A 224 -1.34 -12.15 36.44
N LEU A 225 -0.41 -12.55 35.56
CA LEU A 225 -0.42 -13.84 34.87
C LEU A 225 -0.10 -15.01 35.81
N VAL A 226 0.89 -14.85 36.70
CA VAL A 226 1.30 -15.90 37.65
C VAL A 226 0.18 -16.23 38.66
N LYS A 227 -0.78 -15.32 38.86
CA LYS A 227 -1.95 -15.53 39.73
C LYS A 227 -3.05 -16.36 39.06
N LEU A 228 -2.98 -16.56 37.75
CA LEU A 228 -3.96 -17.34 37.01
C LEU A 228 -3.72 -18.84 37.22
N PRO A 229 -4.76 -19.67 37.11
CA PRO A 229 -4.56 -21.11 37.02
C PRO A 229 -3.73 -21.48 35.79
N LEU A 230 -3.10 -22.66 35.83
CA LEU A 230 -2.09 -23.07 34.84
C LEU A 230 -2.59 -23.02 33.38
N PRO A 231 -3.80 -23.52 33.03
CA PRO A 231 -4.31 -23.46 31.65
C PRO A 231 -4.45 -22.02 31.13
N GLU A 232 -4.97 -21.12 31.97
CA GLU A 232 -5.19 -19.70 31.66
C GLU A 232 -3.87 -18.95 31.55
N CYS A 233 -2.92 -19.21 32.45
CA CYS A 233 -1.58 -18.64 32.37
C CYS A 233 -0.89 -19.05 31.06
N TRP A 234 -0.96 -20.35 30.71
CA TRP A 234 -0.37 -20.87 29.48
C TRP A 234 -0.94 -20.23 28.22
N VAL A 235 -2.27 -20.17 28.07
CA VAL A 235 -2.89 -19.64 26.84
C VAL A 235 -2.65 -18.14 26.70
N VAL A 236 -2.63 -17.38 27.80
CA VAL A 236 -2.36 -15.94 27.77
C VAL A 236 -0.88 -15.66 27.49
N SER A 237 0.05 -16.46 28.02
CA SER A 237 1.47 -16.35 27.63
C SER A 237 1.67 -16.62 26.14
N LYS A 238 1.00 -17.64 25.59
CA LYS A 238 1.02 -17.92 24.14
C LYS A 238 0.43 -16.78 23.32
N LEU A 239 -0.64 -16.15 23.81
CA LEU A 239 -1.23 -14.98 23.17
C LEU A 239 -0.25 -13.79 23.11
N HIS A 240 0.50 -13.52 24.18
CA HIS A 240 1.52 -12.45 24.15
C HIS A 240 2.63 -12.74 23.15
N ILE A 241 3.14 -13.98 23.10
CA ILE A 241 4.14 -14.40 22.09
C ILE A 241 3.60 -14.20 20.68
N LEU A 242 2.33 -14.55 20.44
CA LEU A 242 1.68 -14.31 19.15
C LEU A 242 1.62 -12.82 18.83
N VAL A 243 1.19 -11.97 19.78
CA VAL A 243 1.08 -10.52 19.58
C VAL A 243 2.43 -9.94 19.19
N ASP A 244 3.51 -10.31 19.87
CA ASP A 244 4.85 -9.82 19.56
C ASP A 244 5.30 -10.28 18.15
N THR A 245 5.07 -11.54 17.83
CA THR A 245 5.46 -12.14 16.52
C THR A 245 4.67 -11.53 15.36
N VAL A 246 3.36 -11.38 15.54
CA VAL A 246 2.47 -10.74 14.56
C VAL A 246 2.83 -9.28 14.39
N THR A 247 3.09 -8.55 15.48
CA THR A 247 3.49 -7.13 15.40
C THR A 247 4.79 -6.97 14.62
N ALA A 248 5.81 -7.78 14.93
CA ALA A 248 7.09 -7.74 14.20
C ALA A 248 6.94 -8.10 12.71
N SER A 249 6.04 -9.02 12.37
CA SER A 249 5.75 -9.40 10.98
C SER A 249 4.91 -8.33 10.27
N TYR A 250 3.99 -7.68 10.99
CA TYR A 250 3.13 -6.62 10.47
C TYR A 250 3.91 -5.34 10.16
N ASP A 251 4.84 -4.96 11.04
CA ASP A 251 5.76 -3.82 10.82
C ASP A 251 6.66 -4.03 9.60
N LYS A 252 6.89 -5.30 9.26
CA LYS A 252 7.59 -5.75 8.04
C LYS A 252 6.64 -5.97 6.87
N PHE A 253 5.35 -5.66 6.94
CA PHE A 253 4.38 -5.93 5.86
C PHE A 253 4.28 -7.42 5.44
N PHE A 254 4.73 -8.35 6.29
CA PHE A 254 4.66 -9.80 6.05
C PHE A 254 3.27 -10.36 6.36
N PHE A 255 2.24 -9.87 5.66
CA PHE A 255 0.84 -10.22 5.93
C PHE A 255 0.53 -11.71 5.75
N GLY A 256 1.27 -12.40 4.88
CA GLY A 256 1.15 -13.85 4.69
C GLY A 256 1.55 -14.64 5.94
N ASP A 257 2.64 -14.22 6.60
CA ASP A 257 3.11 -14.84 7.83
C ASP A 257 2.20 -14.47 9.01
N VAL A 258 1.76 -13.20 9.09
CA VAL A 258 0.76 -12.77 10.07
C VAL A 258 -0.49 -13.68 10.04
N GLY A 259 -1.01 -13.96 8.84
CA GLY A 259 -2.18 -14.83 8.69
C GLY A 259 -1.93 -16.27 9.16
N ARG A 260 -0.72 -16.79 8.94
CA ARG A 260 -0.33 -18.15 9.34
C ARG A 260 -0.16 -18.27 10.86
N GLU A 261 0.56 -17.35 11.47
CA GLU A 261 0.79 -17.33 12.92
C GLU A 261 -0.54 -17.24 13.69
N ILE A 262 -1.47 -16.39 13.24
CA ILE A 262 -2.81 -16.29 13.83
C ILE A 262 -3.60 -17.59 13.66
N TYR A 263 -3.53 -18.20 12.47
CA TYR A 263 -4.21 -19.47 12.19
C TYR A 263 -3.70 -20.58 13.12
N ASP A 264 -2.37 -20.73 13.24
CA ASP A 264 -1.73 -21.80 14.00
C ASP A 264 -2.04 -21.66 15.50
N PHE A 265 -1.94 -20.46 16.06
CA PHE A 265 -2.33 -20.20 17.45
C PHE A 265 -3.82 -20.50 17.68
N PHE A 266 -4.70 -19.96 16.82
CA PHE A 266 -6.13 -20.13 17.04
C PHE A 266 -6.55 -21.59 16.95
N TRP A 267 -6.07 -22.31 15.94
CA TRP A 267 -6.46 -23.68 15.71
C TRP A 267 -5.83 -24.61 16.75
N SER A 268 -4.51 -24.58 16.86
CA SER A 268 -3.75 -25.59 17.61
C SER A 268 -3.76 -25.29 19.12
N ASP A 269 -3.42 -24.07 19.51
CA ASP A 269 -3.27 -23.72 20.93
C ASP A 269 -4.63 -23.40 21.57
N PHE A 270 -5.42 -22.51 20.95
CA PHE A 270 -6.67 -22.05 21.54
C PHE A 270 -7.81 -23.07 21.37
N ALA A 271 -8.11 -23.47 20.14
CA ALA A 271 -9.29 -24.29 19.91
C ALA A 271 -9.07 -25.77 20.25
N ASP A 272 -7.93 -26.35 19.89
CA ASP A 272 -7.67 -27.79 20.09
C ASP A 272 -7.11 -28.12 21.48
N CYS A 273 -6.34 -27.23 22.11
CA CYS A 273 -5.88 -27.45 23.49
C CYS A 273 -6.80 -26.76 24.52
N TYR A 274 -6.90 -25.43 24.48
CA TYR A 274 -7.57 -24.70 25.56
C TYR A 274 -9.08 -24.93 25.62
N VAL A 275 -9.81 -24.72 24.52
CA VAL A 275 -11.29 -24.89 24.50
C VAL A 275 -11.69 -26.34 24.77
N ILE A 276 -10.99 -27.31 24.18
CA ILE A 276 -11.29 -28.73 24.39
C ILE A 276 -11.04 -29.14 25.84
N PHE A 277 -9.96 -28.67 26.47
CA PHE A 277 -9.69 -28.97 27.89
C PHE A 277 -10.86 -28.59 28.80
N PHE A 278 -11.47 -27.43 28.58
CA PHE A 278 -12.64 -26.97 29.35
C PHE A 278 -13.97 -27.59 28.91
N GLN A 279 -14.04 -28.22 27.75
CA GLN A 279 -15.23 -28.96 27.33
C GLN A 279 -15.39 -30.29 28.08
N PHE A 280 -14.31 -30.82 28.64
CA PHE A 280 -14.27 -32.10 29.35
C PHE A 280 -14.19 -32.00 30.89
N LEU A 281 -14.27 -30.77 31.43
CA LEU A 281 -14.37 -30.47 32.87
C LEU A 281 -15.80 -30.07 33.22
#